data_AF-Q2GHY4-F1
#
_entry.id   AF-Q2GHY4-F1
#
_cell.length_a   1.000
_cell.length_b   1.000
_cell.length_c   1.000
_cell.angle_alpha   90.00
_cell.angle_beta   90.00
_cell.angle_gamma   90.00
#
_symmetry.space_group_name_H-M   'P 1'
#
loop_
_entity.id
_entity.type
_entity.pdbx_description
1 polymer ?
#
loop_
_entity_poly.entity_id
_entity_poly.type
_entity_poly.pdbx_seq_one_letter_code
_entity_poly.pdbx_strand_id
1 'polypeptide(L)'
;MQHTAVPGMVAPTSVISAKHVVIKGLVYKHVKHYSIEEYKSQIKEFRESITCFARMHMSYMYHMLHNTFVVRNGRIMLKSEIEQCLSKITSNIRLCAFVIKIGIVDHVMSRLCRFYGSDSIKYCASHYHDPRVIDSILIGLYGASYSDFSRMSYQVRSNIVYCVGKHGIAGVFKLHNSGFYSELLGMCYDFVHARGKGVKLQELCDFMKLSCSIQLGQMYHMMVKVKCSIGDEQSDIRKLVSQECSVGYLVYRSLLFGRYAYHVRKAFRHLYAPSDKNPVRTVSGLNIPHSLIRLNHRGIFTKIEHCINAEKMSFNVFVVDIVRHIDKLLLHPREEVYIREDISTYCAIVSSRYSTMGPDIDSSYHIL
;
A
#
# COMPACT_ATOMS: atom_id res chain seq x y z
N MET A 1 70.52 -11.52 -14.37
CA MET A 1 69.47 -12.52 -14.11
C MET A 1 68.72 -12.03 -12.87
N GLN A 2 67.69 -11.18 -12.88
CA GLN A 2 66.47 -11.10 -13.70
C GLN A 2 65.77 -12.45 -13.85
N HIS A 3 64.79 -12.68 -12.98
CA HIS A 3 63.53 -13.40 -13.24
C HIS A 3 62.50 -12.86 -12.23
N THR A 4 61.72 -11.85 -12.63
CA THR A 4 60.32 -11.94 -13.11
C THR A 4 59.31 -12.18 -11.99
N ALA A 5 58.70 -11.08 -11.54
CA ALA A 5 57.43 -11.08 -10.83
C ALA A 5 56.30 -11.45 -11.79
N VAL A 6 55.49 -12.46 -11.45
CA VAL A 6 54.20 -12.71 -12.07
C VAL A 6 53.12 -12.07 -11.19
N PRO A 7 52.32 -11.13 -11.72
CA PRO A 7 51.25 -10.46 -10.98
C PRO A 7 49.97 -11.30 -11.01
N GLY A 8 49.26 -11.34 -9.88
CA GLY A 8 47.87 -11.81 -9.85
C GLY A 8 47.62 -12.97 -8.90
N MET A 9 47.55 -12.69 -7.60
CA MET A 9 46.55 -13.34 -6.74
C MET A 9 45.85 -12.25 -5.96
N VAL A 10 44.77 -11.74 -6.54
CA VAL A 10 43.74 -11.03 -5.78
C VAL A 10 43.26 -12.03 -4.75
N ALA A 11 43.44 -11.69 -3.47
CA ALA A 11 42.88 -12.46 -2.37
C ALA A 11 41.42 -12.82 -2.70
N PRO A 12 40.97 -14.05 -2.41
CA PRO A 12 39.62 -14.46 -2.74
C PRO A 12 38.65 -13.47 -2.09
N THR A 13 38.06 -12.61 -2.92
CA THR A 13 36.99 -11.70 -2.51
C THR A 13 35.93 -12.60 -1.91
N SER A 14 35.76 -12.52 -0.59
CA SER A 14 34.71 -13.25 0.10
C SER A 14 33.41 -12.96 -0.62
N VAL A 15 32.87 -13.95 -1.31
CA VAL A 15 31.55 -13.84 -1.94
C VAL A 15 30.58 -13.67 -0.78
N ILE A 16 30.15 -12.43 -0.53
CA ILE A 16 29.12 -12.12 0.45
C ILE A 16 27.85 -12.79 -0.07
N SER A 17 27.50 -13.91 0.56
CA SER A 17 26.25 -14.63 0.34
C SER A 17 25.06 -13.66 0.32
N ALA A 18 24.12 -13.88 -0.60
CA ALA A 18 23.02 -12.97 -0.87
C ALA A 18 22.21 -12.61 0.40
N LYS A 19 22.11 -11.30 0.64
CA LYS A 19 21.49 -10.60 1.78
C LYS A 19 19.95 -10.70 1.76
N HIS A 20 19.40 -11.89 2.02
CA HIS A 20 17.95 -12.11 2.12
C HIS A 20 17.47 -12.09 3.58
N VAL A 21 16.40 -11.35 3.88
CA VAL A 21 15.66 -11.48 5.15
C VAL A 21 14.49 -12.43 4.95
N VAL A 22 14.57 -13.62 5.56
CA VAL A 22 13.44 -14.55 5.71
C VAL A 22 13.04 -14.54 7.19
N ILE A 23 11.87 -13.99 7.50
CA ILE A 23 11.37 -13.93 8.88
C ILE A 23 10.59 -15.21 9.17
N LYS A 24 11.04 -16.02 10.14
CA LYS A 24 10.19 -17.05 10.76
C LYS A 24 9.10 -16.33 11.57
N GLY A 25 7.84 -16.57 11.22
CA GLY A 25 6.70 -15.73 11.62
C GLY A 25 6.53 -15.49 13.12
N LEU A 26 6.00 -14.31 13.43
CA LEU A 26 5.51 -13.93 14.76
C LEU A 26 4.23 -14.72 15.10
N VAL A 27 4.31 -15.61 16.08
CA VAL A 27 3.11 -16.23 16.69
C VAL A 27 2.38 -15.15 17.50
N TYR A 28 1.32 -14.58 16.93
CA TYR A 28 0.39 -13.75 17.68
C TYR A 28 -0.51 -14.65 18.55
N LYS A 29 -0.32 -14.58 19.87
CA LYS A 29 -1.05 -15.34 20.92
C LYS A 29 -2.58 -15.13 20.97
N HIS A 30 -3.17 -14.34 20.08
CA HIS A 30 -4.60 -13.97 20.12
C HIS A 30 -5.44 -14.51 18.96
N VAL A 31 -4.90 -15.36 18.10
CA VAL A 31 -5.69 -15.95 17.01
C VAL A 31 -6.31 -17.25 17.53
N LYS A 32 -7.63 -17.25 17.80
CA LYS A 32 -8.42 -18.49 17.87
C LYS A 32 -7.95 -19.38 16.72
N HIS A 33 -7.47 -20.59 17.02
CA HIS A 33 -6.97 -21.51 16.01
C HIS A 33 -8.15 -22.03 15.19
N TYR A 34 -8.49 -21.28 14.14
CA TYR A 34 -9.44 -21.72 13.13
C TYR A 34 -8.74 -22.69 12.19
N SER A 35 -9.44 -23.75 11.81
CA SER A 35 -9.09 -24.54 10.64
C SER A 35 -9.11 -23.66 9.37
N ILE A 36 -8.43 -24.12 8.32
CA ILE A 36 -8.37 -23.43 7.03
C ILE A 36 -9.78 -23.18 6.47
N GLU A 37 -10.69 -24.16 6.61
CA GLU A 37 -12.05 -24.05 6.10
C GLU A 37 -12.92 -23.09 6.92
N GLU A 38 -12.77 -23.07 8.25
CA GLU A 38 -13.43 -22.05 9.08
C GLU A 38 -12.95 -20.64 8.75
N TYR A 39 -11.65 -20.47 8.51
CA TYR A 39 -11.09 -19.17 8.10
C TYR A 39 -11.61 -18.73 6.73
N LYS A 40 -11.68 -19.65 5.76
CA LYS A 40 -12.29 -19.38 4.43
C LYS A 40 -13.77 -19.01 4.56
N SER A 41 -14.54 -19.70 5.41
CA SER A 41 -15.95 -19.38 5.67
C SER A 41 -16.10 -17.98 6.26
N GLN A 42 -15.31 -17.63 7.28
CA GLN A 42 -15.34 -16.29 7.87
C GLN A 42 -14.97 -15.19 6.88
N ILE A 43 -13.98 -15.45 6.00
CA ILE A 43 -13.65 -14.49 4.93
C ILE A 43 -14.87 -14.29 4.02
N LYS A 44 -15.56 -15.38 3.64
CA LYS A 44 -16.74 -15.33 2.78
C LYS A 44 -17.87 -14.55 3.45
N GLU A 45 -18.26 -14.92 4.66
CA GLU A 45 -19.31 -14.25 5.45
C GLU A 45 -19.00 -12.76 5.66
N PHE A 46 -17.77 -12.44 6.07
CA PHE A 46 -17.34 -11.06 6.24
C PHE A 46 -17.50 -10.27 4.94
N ARG A 47 -17.01 -10.80 3.81
CA ARG A 47 -17.08 -10.13 2.51
C ARG A 47 -18.51 -9.96 2.01
N GLU A 48 -19.36 -10.95 2.23
CA GLU A 48 -20.79 -10.90 1.89
C GLU A 48 -21.49 -9.80 2.69
N SER A 49 -21.20 -9.70 3.99
CA SER A 49 -21.82 -8.70 4.87
C SER A 49 -21.49 -7.24 4.49
N ILE A 50 -20.33 -6.98 3.86
CA ILE A 50 -19.89 -5.63 3.43
C ILE A 50 -20.02 -5.41 1.91
N THR A 51 -20.87 -6.19 1.22
CA THR A 51 -20.95 -6.15 -0.27
C THR A 51 -21.25 -4.76 -0.82
N CYS A 52 -22.18 -4.01 -0.22
CA CYS A 52 -22.51 -2.65 -0.66
C CYS A 52 -21.30 -1.70 -0.55
N PHE A 53 -20.61 -1.74 0.59
CA PHE A 53 -19.37 -0.99 0.80
C PHE A 53 -18.28 -1.40 -0.20
N ALA A 54 -18.12 -2.70 -0.45
CA ALA A 54 -17.13 -3.21 -1.39
C ALA A 54 -17.41 -2.75 -2.83
N ARG A 55 -18.67 -2.76 -3.24
CA ARG A 55 -19.09 -2.27 -4.57
C ARG A 55 -18.79 -0.78 -4.72
N MET A 56 -19.12 0.01 -3.70
CA MET A 56 -18.83 1.44 -3.67
C MET A 56 -17.32 1.74 -3.78
N HIS A 57 -16.47 0.97 -3.09
CA HIS A 57 -15.01 1.08 -3.21
C HIS A 57 -14.51 0.74 -4.62
N MET A 58 -15.01 -0.34 -5.23
CA MET A 58 -14.58 -0.74 -6.58
C MET A 58 -15.13 0.17 -7.67
N SER A 59 -16.32 0.74 -7.50
CA SER A 59 -16.82 1.82 -8.36
C SER A 59 -15.90 3.04 -8.33
N TYR A 60 -15.43 3.43 -7.15
CA TYR A 60 -14.44 4.51 -7.03
C TYR A 60 -13.14 4.20 -7.78
N MET A 61 -12.63 2.96 -7.69
CA MET A 61 -11.45 2.53 -8.45
C MET A 61 -11.67 2.49 -9.96
N TYR A 62 -12.84 2.03 -10.40
CA TYR A 62 -13.24 2.07 -11.81
C TYR A 62 -13.23 3.49 -12.36
N HIS A 63 -13.87 4.43 -11.64
CA HIS A 63 -13.89 5.83 -12.04
C HIS A 63 -12.49 6.45 -12.04
N MET A 64 -11.66 6.16 -11.04
CA MET A 64 -10.26 6.63 -11.02
C MET A 64 -9.48 6.14 -12.24
N LEU A 65 -9.60 4.86 -12.59
CA LEU A 65 -8.94 4.26 -13.76
C LEU A 65 -9.41 4.90 -15.08
N HIS A 66 -10.72 4.92 -15.31
CA HIS A 66 -11.30 5.38 -16.58
C HIS A 66 -11.28 6.90 -16.75
N ASN A 67 -11.29 7.67 -15.66
CA ASN A 67 -11.15 9.13 -15.75
C ASN A 67 -9.70 9.55 -16.00
N THR A 68 -8.73 8.79 -15.49
CA THR A 68 -7.31 9.18 -15.50
C THR A 68 -6.54 8.66 -16.71
N PHE A 69 -6.86 7.46 -17.19
CA PHE A 69 -6.08 6.76 -18.20
C PHE A 69 -6.83 6.48 -19.49
N VAL A 70 -6.06 6.17 -20.54
CA VAL A 70 -6.51 5.64 -21.82
C VAL A 70 -5.59 4.50 -22.23
N VAL A 71 -6.12 3.51 -22.96
CA VAL A 71 -5.32 2.45 -23.56
C VAL A 71 -5.03 2.81 -25.02
N ARG A 72 -3.75 2.92 -25.38
CA ARG A 72 -3.29 3.16 -26.76
C ARG A 72 -2.15 2.21 -27.09
N ASN A 73 -2.20 1.53 -28.23
CA ASN A 73 -1.17 0.59 -28.70
C ASN A 73 -0.77 -0.45 -27.64
N GLY A 74 -1.76 -1.01 -26.93
CA GLY A 74 -1.53 -2.01 -25.88
C GLY A 74 -0.83 -1.47 -24.61
N ARG A 75 -0.78 -0.15 -24.42
CA ARG A 75 -0.21 0.50 -23.23
C ARG A 75 -1.25 1.36 -22.55
N ILE A 76 -1.22 1.40 -21.22
CA ILE A 76 -2.03 2.31 -20.43
C ILE A 76 -1.26 3.61 -20.16
N MET A 77 -1.83 4.71 -20.64
CA MET A 77 -1.22 6.04 -20.63
C MET A 77 -2.16 7.04 -19.94
N LEU A 78 -1.60 8.10 -19.34
CA LEU A 78 -2.43 9.20 -18.86
C LEU A 78 -3.20 9.82 -20.03
N LYS A 79 -4.42 10.28 -19.78
CA LYS A 79 -5.09 11.15 -20.75
C LYS A 79 -4.36 12.50 -20.81
N SER A 80 -4.31 13.10 -21.99
CA SER A 80 -3.54 14.33 -22.24
C SER A 80 -3.98 15.48 -21.33
N GLU A 81 -5.28 15.64 -21.11
CA GLU A 81 -5.84 16.66 -20.23
C GLU A 81 -5.45 16.43 -18.75
N ILE A 82 -5.32 15.18 -18.33
CA ILE A 82 -4.91 14.83 -16.97
C ILE A 82 -3.41 15.08 -16.80
N GLU A 83 -2.59 14.65 -17.76
CA GLU A 83 -1.15 14.90 -17.76
C GLU A 83 -0.82 16.39 -17.71
N GLN A 84 -1.52 17.21 -18.50
CA GLN A 84 -1.39 18.68 -18.46
C GLN A 84 -1.78 19.28 -17.11
N CYS A 85 -2.80 18.74 -16.45
CA CYS A 85 -3.20 19.21 -15.12
C CYS A 85 -2.17 18.82 -14.06
N LEU A 86 -1.69 17.57 -14.08
CA LEU A 86 -0.69 17.06 -13.14
C LEU A 86 0.65 17.80 -13.29
N SER A 87 1.02 18.19 -14.52
CA SER A 87 2.27 18.92 -14.80
C SER A 87 2.30 20.34 -14.21
N LYS A 88 1.14 20.87 -13.81
CA LYS A 88 1.04 22.15 -13.08
C LYS A 88 1.24 21.97 -11.58
N ILE A 89 1.19 20.75 -11.07
CA ILE A 89 1.32 20.42 -9.64
C ILE A 89 2.73 19.91 -9.36
N THR A 90 3.22 18.94 -10.15
CA THR A 90 4.52 18.33 -9.93
C THR A 90 5.30 18.18 -11.24
N SER A 91 6.62 18.32 -11.17
CA SER A 91 7.53 18.10 -12.29
C SER A 91 7.84 16.61 -12.50
N ASN A 92 7.61 15.74 -11.50
CA ASN A 92 7.89 14.31 -11.59
C ASN A 92 6.68 13.50 -12.10
N ILE A 93 6.27 13.77 -13.34
CA ILE A 93 5.11 13.11 -13.96
C ILE A 93 5.27 11.60 -14.05
N ARG A 94 6.49 11.11 -14.23
CA ARG A 94 6.76 9.67 -14.26
C ARG A 94 6.41 9.01 -12.94
N LEU A 95 6.89 9.55 -11.82
CA LEU A 95 6.56 9.04 -10.49
C LEU A 95 5.07 9.22 -10.20
N CYS A 96 4.49 10.36 -10.56
CA CYS A 96 3.07 10.63 -10.39
C CYS A 96 2.21 9.56 -11.09
N ALA A 97 2.46 9.30 -12.38
CA ALA A 97 1.75 8.28 -13.14
C ALA A 97 1.90 6.89 -12.51
N PHE A 98 3.11 6.54 -12.08
CA PHE A 98 3.37 5.27 -11.40
C PHE A 98 2.58 5.15 -10.09
N VAL A 99 2.56 6.19 -9.26
CA VAL A 99 1.85 6.20 -7.97
C VAL A 99 0.34 6.06 -8.16
N ILE A 100 -0.25 6.71 -9.17
CA ILE A 100 -1.67 6.50 -9.50
C ILE A 100 -1.92 5.04 -9.90
N LYS A 101 -1.10 4.51 -10.82
CA LYS A 101 -1.23 3.13 -11.32
C LYS A 101 -1.15 2.11 -10.19
N ILE A 102 -0.10 2.20 -9.36
CA ILE A 102 0.09 1.26 -8.25
C ILE A 102 -0.96 1.45 -7.16
N GLY A 103 -1.44 2.67 -6.92
CA GLY A 103 -2.56 2.94 -6.03
C GLY A 103 -3.82 2.19 -6.44
N ILE A 104 -4.20 2.24 -7.72
CA ILE A 104 -5.38 1.53 -8.22
C ILE A 104 -5.19 0.01 -8.05
N VAL A 105 -4.01 -0.51 -8.43
CA VAL A 105 -3.71 -1.94 -8.27
C VAL A 105 -3.75 -2.35 -6.80
N ASP A 106 -3.17 -1.57 -5.88
CA ASP A 106 -3.15 -1.90 -4.44
C ASP A 106 -4.57 -2.02 -3.87
N HIS A 107 -5.42 -1.04 -4.17
CA HIS A 107 -6.82 -1.01 -3.77
C HIS A 107 -7.62 -2.18 -4.35
N VAL A 108 -7.47 -2.49 -5.64
CA VAL A 108 -8.15 -3.65 -6.27
C VAL A 108 -7.65 -4.96 -5.69
N MET A 109 -6.33 -5.11 -5.53
CA MET A 109 -5.72 -6.32 -4.95
C MET A 109 -6.14 -6.56 -3.50
N SER A 110 -6.53 -5.52 -2.74
CA SER A 110 -7.08 -5.70 -1.39
C SER A 110 -8.34 -6.59 -1.37
N ARG A 111 -9.12 -6.62 -2.46
CA ARG A 111 -10.30 -7.51 -2.63
C ARG A 111 -9.92 -8.97 -2.83
N LEU A 112 -8.70 -9.25 -3.29
CA LEU A 112 -8.22 -10.60 -3.55
C LEU A 112 -7.56 -11.24 -2.32
N CYS A 113 -7.47 -10.53 -1.19
CA CYS A 113 -6.69 -10.93 0.00
C CYS A 113 -5.19 -11.16 -0.31
N ARG A 114 -4.41 -11.64 0.67
CA ARG A 114 -2.96 -11.93 0.52
C ARG A 114 -2.63 -13.03 -0.51
N PHE A 115 -3.64 -13.60 -1.17
CA PHE A 115 -3.45 -14.60 -2.19
C PHE A 115 -2.79 -13.98 -3.45
N TYR A 116 -2.00 -14.76 -4.17
CA TYR A 116 -1.41 -14.37 -5.48
C TYR A 116 -0.30 -13.31 -5.45
N GLY A 117 0.64 -13.37 -4.50
CA GLY A 117 1.85 -12.53 -4.55
C GLY A 117 1.57 -11.02 -4.43
N SER A 118 0.46 -10.65 -3.79
CA SER A 118 0.02 -9.25 -3.66
C SER A 118 1.09 -8.32 -3.07
N ASP A 119 1.89 -8.80 -2.12
CA ASP A 119 3.01 -8.05 -1.54
C ASP A 119 4.09 -7.75 -2.59
N SER A 120 4.41 -8.73 -3.44
CA SER A 120 5.42 -8.55 -4.50
C SER A 120 4.97 -7.57 -5.57
N ILE A 121 3.67 -7.52 -5.89
CA ILE A 121 3.15 -6.52 -6.83
C ILE A 121 3.17 -5.12 -6.21
N LYS A 122 2.76 -5.01 -4.93
CA LYS A 122 2.61 -3.72 -4.24
C LYS A 122 3.95 -3.08 -3.87
N TYR A 123 4.97 -3.88 -3.59
CA TYR A 123 6.20 -3.42 -2.93
C TYR A 123 7.47 -3.60 -3.77
N CYS A 124 7.39 -4.26 -4.93
CA CYS A 124 8.56 -4.46 -5.77
C CYS A 124 8.93 -3.19 -6.54
N ALA A 125 10.08 -2.63 -6.21
CA ALA A 125 10.63 -1.45 -6.88
C ALA A 125 10.92 -1.68 -8.38
N SER A 126 11.05 -2.93 -8.82
CA SER A 126 11.22 -3.24 -10.25
C SER A 126 10.02 -2.74 -11.07
N HIS A 127 8.82 -2.68 -10.50
CA HIS A 127 7.63 -2.19 -11.20
C HIS A 127 7.65 -0.69 -11.51
N TYR A 128 8.47 0.10 -10.81
CA TYR A 128 8.68 1.51 -11.15
C TYR A 128 9.56 1.69 -12.40
N HIS A 129 10.56 0.81 -12.57
CA HIS A 129 11.46 0.85 -13.72
C HIS A 129 10.88 0.13 -14.93
N ASP A 130 10.15 -0.97 -14.69
CA ASP A 130 9.45 -1.76 -15.70
C ASP A 130 7.99 -1.99 -15.28
N PRO A 131 7.06 -1.12 -15.70
CA PRO A 131 5.67 -1.20 -15.28
C PRO A 131 4.86 -2.27 -16.01
N ARG A 132 5.45 -3.14 -16.84
CA ARG A 132 4.73 -4.11 -17.69
C ARG A 132 3.67 -4.93 -16.93
N VAL A 133 3.99 -5.40 -15.73
CA VAL A 133 3.05 -6.19 -14.90
C VAL A 133 1.87 -5.33 -14.46
N ILE A 134 2.15 -4.13 -13.97
CA ILE A 134 1.13 -3.17 -13.51
C ILE A 134 0.25 -2.74 -14.68
N ASP A 135 0.85 -2.45 -15.83
CA ASP A 135 0.14 -2.08 -17.05
C ASP A 135 -0.75 -3.22 -17.56
N SER A 136 -0.26 -4.47 -17.58
CA SER A 136 -1.07 -5.64 -17.94
C SER A 136 -2.31 -5.80 -17.06
N ILE A 137 -2.14 -5.66 -15.73
CA ILE A 137 -3.26 -5.73 -14.77
C ILE A 137 -4.26 -4.60 -15.07
N LEU A 138 -3.78 -3.37 -15.19
CA LEU A 138 -4.64 -2.22 -15.42
C LEU A 138 -5.35 -2.24 -16.77
N ILE A 139 -4.73 -2.77 -17.83
CA ILE A 139 -5.38 -2.96 -19.13
C ILE A 139 -6.50 -4.00 -19.03
N GLY A 140 -6.24 -5.12 -18.35
CA GLY A 140 -7.27 -6.13 -18.10
C GLY A 140 -8.45 -5.58 -17.29
N LEU A 141 -8.16 -4.69 -16.35
CA LEU A 141 -9.17 -3.96 -15.56
C LEU A 141 -9.92 -2.92 -16.40
N TYR A 142 -9.23 -2.16 -17.24
CA TYR A 142 -9.81 -1.14 -18.11
C TYR A 142 -10.75 -1.75 -19.15
N GLY A 143 -10.49 -2.97 -19.59
CA GLY A 143 -11.38 -3.71 -20.51
C GLY A 143 -12.64 -4.28 -19.85
N ALA A 144 -12.76 -4.23 -18.51
CA ALA A 144 -13.91 -4.79 -17.81
C ALA A 144 -15.11 -3.81 -17.84
N SER A 145 -16.33 -4.37 -17.91
CA SER A 145 -17.55 -3.56 -17.76
C SER A 145 -17.63 -2.95 -16.34
N TYR A 146 -18.34 -1.83 -16.18
CA TYR A 146 -18.57 -1.23 -14.86
C TYR A 146 -19.18 -2.23 -13.86
N SER A 147 -20.15 -3.04 -14.33
CA SER A 147 -20.82 -4.06 -13.50
C SER A 147 -19.82 -5.12 -13.04
N ASP A 148 -18.99 -5.63 -13.95
CA ASP A 148 -17.98 -6.65 -13.65
C ASP A 148 -16.90 -6.15 -12.70
N PHE A 149 -16.37 -4.95 -12.95
CA PHE A 149 -15.35 -4.33 -12.10
C PHE A 149 -15.92 -4.07 -10.71
N SER A 150 -17.04 -3.34 -10.61
CA SER A 150 -17.60 -2.93 -9.31
C SER A 150 -17.98 -4.12 -8.43
N ARG A 151 -18.38 -5.25 -9.04
CA ARG A 151 -18.68 -6.51 -8.32
C ARG A 151 -17.45 -7.40 -8.10
N MET A 152 -16.30 -7.07 -8.69
CA MET A 152 -15.14 -7.97 -8.78
C MET A 152 -15.56 -9.35 -9.28
N SER A 153 -16.16 -9.39 -10.48
CA SER A 153 -16.68 -10.62 -11.07
C SER A 153 -15.60 -11.69 -11.21
N TYR A 154 -16.01 -12.94 -11.44
CA TYR A 154 -15.06 -14.03 -11.64
C TYR A 154 -14.07 -13.71 -12.77
N GLN A 155 -14.54 -13.13 -13.87
CA GLN A 155 -13.68 -12.77 -15.00
C GLN A 155 -12.60 -11.76 -14.60
N VAL A 156 -12.96 -10.70 -13.85
CA VAL A 156 -11.98 -9.71 -13.38
C VAL A 156 -10.93 -10.37 -12.48
N ARG A 157 -11.36 -11.22 -11.55
CA ARG A 157 -10.45 -11.94 -10.64
C ARG A 157 -9.52 -12.87 -11.41
N SER A 158 -10.06 -13.66 -12.33
CA SER A 158 -9.30 -14.59 -13.16
C SER A 158 -8.29 -13.88 -14.06
N ASN A 159 -8.66 -12.73 -14.63
CA ASN A 159 -7.74 -11.90 -15.43
C ASN A 159 -6.54 -11.44 -14.61
N ILE A 160 -6.77 -10.96 -13.37
CA ILE A 160 -5.69 -10.53 -12.47
C ILE A 160 -4.79 -11.73 -12.15
N VAL A 161 -5.36 -12.85 -11.72
CA VAL A 161 -4.60 -14.07 -11.39
C VAL A 161 -3.77 -14.55 -12.58
N TYR A 162 -4.35 -14.55 -13.78
CA TYR A 162 -3.65 -14.89 -15.01
C TYR A 162 -2.47 -13.94 -15.27
N CYS A 163 -2.66 -12.63 -15.11
CA CYS A 163 -1.58 -11.65 -15.26
C CYS A 163 -0.43 -11.92 -14.28
N VAL A 164 -0.75 -12.17 -13.00
CA VAL A 164 0.25 -12.50 -11.98
C VAL A 164 1.01 -13.78 -12.35
N GLY A 165 0.29 -14.84 -12.74
CA GLY A 165 0.86 -16.12 -13.11
C GLY A 165 1.76 -16.04 -14.34
N LYS A 166 1.29 -15.36 -15.41
CA LYS A 166 2.05 -15.15 -16.66
C LYS A 166 3.39 -14.46 -16.44
N HIS A 167 3.46 -13.54 -15.47
CA HIS A 167 4.65 -12.76 -15.18
C HIS A 167 5.56 -13.39 -14.12
N GLY A 168 5.24 -14.59 -13.60
CA GLY A 168 6.10 -15.32 -12.68
C GLY A 168 6.44 -14.54 -11.40
N ILE A 169 5.47 -13.82 -10.84
CA ILE A 169 5.69 -12.97 -9.67
C ILE A 169 6.16 -13.81 -8.48
N ALA A 170 7.45 -13.67 -8.14
CA ALA A 170 8.09 -14.38 -7.05
C ALA A 170 7.64 -13.85 -5.68
N GLY A 171 7.77 -14.67 -4.63
CA GLY A 171 7.51 -14.24 -3.24
C GLY A 171 8.54 -13.25 -2.69
N VAL A 172 9.73 -13.17 -3.29
CA VAL A 172 10.80 -12.24 -2.94
C VAL A 172 10.78 -11.06 -3.92
N PHE A 173 10.77 -9.83 -3.40
CA PHE A 173 10.65 -8.61 -4.19
C PHE A 173 11.76 -7.60 -3.91
N LYS A 174 12.11 -6.79 -4.91
CA LYS A 174 13.13 -5.72 -4.81
C LYS A 174 12.59 -4.56 -3.98
N LEU A 175 13.37 -4.06 -3.04
CA LEU A 175 12.99 -2.91 -2.21
C LEU A 175 13.20 -1.58 -2.94
N HIS A 176 12.34 -0.60 -2.66
CA HIS A 176 12.58 0.79 -3.08
C HIS A 176 13.77 1.37 -2.29
N ASN A 177 14.57 2.22 -2.93
CA ASN A 177 15.66 2.92 -2.25
C ASN A 177 15.14 4.19 -1.56
N SER A 178 16.00 4.82 -0.74
CA SER A 178 15.68 6.10 -0.09
C SER A 178 15.40 7.22 -1.09
N GLY A 179 16.07 7.22 -2.25
CA GLY A 179 15.83 8.21 -3.32
C GLY A 179 14.37 8.22 -3.80
N PHE A 180 13.78 7.05 -4.01
CA PHE A 180 12.36 6.93 -4.35
C PHE A 180 11.45 7.58 -3.30
N TYR A 181 11.69 7.33 -2.01
CA TYR A 181 10.88 7.91 -0.94
C TYR A 181 11.10 9.41 -0.77
N SER A 182 12.30 9.92 -1.05
CA SER A 182 12.58 11.37 -1.09
C SER A 182 11.82 12.07 -2.21
N GLU A 183 11.80 11.49 -3.42
CA GLU A 183 11.01 12.03 -4.55
C GLU A 183 9.51 11.95 -4.26
N LEU A 184 9.05 10.83 -3.69
CA LEU A 184 7.66 10.62 -3.29
C LEU A 184 7.22 11.63 -2.23
N LEU A 185 8.07 11.94 -1.25
CA LEU A 185 7.79 12.95 -0.23
C LEU A 185 7.65 14.34 -0.85
N GLY A 186 8.59 14.72 -1.73
CA GLY A 186 8.53 16.00 -2.44
C GLY A 186 7.23 16.14 -3.22
N MET A 187 6.90 15.11 -4.03
CA MET A 187 5.64 15.07 -4.77
C MET A 187 4.42 15.12 -3.83
N CYS A 188 4.44 14.42 -2.69
CA CYS A 188 3.35 14.46 -1.73
C CYS A 188 3.10 15.89 -1.22
N TYR A 189 4.15 16.64 -0.89
CA TYR A 189 4.04 18.04 -0.50
C TYR A 189 3.58 18.95 -1.65
N ASP A 190 3.97 18.70 -2.90
CA ASP A 190 3.43 19.42 -4.06
C ASP A 190 1.89 19.32 -4.08
N PHE A 191 1.35 18.11 -3.88
CA PHE A 191 -0.10 17.88 -3.84
C PHE A 191 -0.79 18.44 -2.60
N VAL A 192 -0.14 18.43 -1.42
CA VAL A 192 -0.67 19.04 -0.19
C VAL A 192 -0.88 20.54 -0.39
N HIS A 193 0.07 21.22 -1.04
CA HIS A 193 0.01 22.66 -1.31
C HIS A 193 -0.83 23.01 -2.55
N ALA A 194 -1.10 22.06 -3.44
CA ALA A 194 -1.94 22.27 -4.60
C ALA A 194 -3.40 22.48 -4.21
N ARG A 195 -4.04 23.49 -4.81
CA ARG A 195 -5.50 23.66 -4.79
C ARG A 195 -6.09 23.13 -6.09
N GLY A 196 -6.81 22.02 -6.03
CA GLY A 196 -7.53 21.47 -7.18
C GLY A 196 -8.66 22.41 -7.62
N LYS A 197 -8.68 22.81 -8.89
CA LYS A 197 -9.85 23.46 -9.50
C LYS A 197 -10.76 22.38 -10.08
N GLY A 198 -11.93 22.18 -9.47
CA GLY A 198 -12.97 21.25 -9.94
C GLY A 198 -12.96 19.88 -9.26
N VAL A 199 -14.14 19.26 -9.19
CA VAL A 199 -14.40 18.04 -8.38
C VAL A 199 -13.53 16.86 -8.82
N LYS A 200 -13.44 16.57 -10.12
CA LYS A 200 -12.66 15.42 -10.63
C LYS A 200 -11.16 15.55 -10.38
N LEU A 201 -10.62 16.77 -10.51
CA LEU A 201 -9.21 17.02 -10.24
C LEU A 201 -8.93 16.94 -8.73
N GLN A 202 -9.83 17.43 -7.89
CA GLN A 202 -9.71 17.29 -6.44
C GLN A 202 -9.72 15.82 -6.02
N GLU A 203 -10.62 15.01 -6.58
CA GLU A 203 -10.68 13.56 -6.32
C GLU A 203 -9.37 12.85 -6.70
N LEU A 204 -8.77 13.21 -7.85
CA LEU A 204 -7.46 12.70 -8.25
C LEU A 204 -6.34 13.17 -7.30
N CYS A 205 -6.37 14.42 -6.84
CA CYS A 205 -5.40 14.94 -5.88
C CYS A 205 -5.53 14.22 -4.53
N ASP A 206 -6.75 13.99 -4.04
CA ASP A 206 -7.01 13.26 -2.80
C ASP A 206 -6.54 11.81 -2.93
N PHE A 207 -6.80 11.17 -4.07
CA PHE A 207 -6.27 9.85 -4.38
C PHE A 207 -4.74 9.82 -4.40
N MET A 208 -4.09 10.85 -4.93
CA MET A 208 -2.64 10.99 -4.95
C MET A 208 -2.06 11.12 -3.54
N LYS A 209 -2.63 11.98 -2.70
CA LYS A 209 -2.22 12.15 -1.30
C LYS A 209 -2.36 10.86 -0.50
N LEU A 210 -3.48 10.16 -0.68
CA LEU A 210 -3.72 8.85 -0.07
C LEU A 210 -2.68 7.82 -0.55
N SER A 211 -2.47 7.72 -1.86
CA SER A 211 -1.53 6.76 -2.46
C SER A 211 -0.08 7.01 -2.01
N CYS A 212 0.35 8.29 -1.97
CA CYS A 212 1.65 8.65 -1.43
C CYS A 212 1.79 8.26 0.05
N SER A 213 0.75 8.49 0.84
CA SER A 213 0.74 8.12 2.27
C SER A 213 0.80 6.62 2.48
N ILE A 214 0.14 5.82 1.64
CA ILE A 214 0.23 4.35 1.68
C ILE A 214 1.67 3.90 1.36
N GLN A 215 2.30 4.50 0.35
CA GLN A 215 3.68 4.17 -0.05
C GLN A 215 4.71 4.60 1.01
N LEU A 216 4.55 5.77 1.64
CA LEU A 216 5.37 6.16 2.81
C LEU A 216 5.09 5.23 4.01
N GLY A 217 3.83 4.83 4.22
CA GLY A 217 3.45 3.81 5.21
C GLY A 217 4.16 2.47 4.97
N GLN A 218 4.46 2.12 3.72
CA GLN A 218 5.26 0.95 3.38
C GLN A 218 6.73 1.09 3.78
N MET A 219 7.33 2.28 3.61
CA MET A 219 8.68 2.56 4.10
C MET A 219 8.77 2.29 5.62
N TYR A 220 7.84 2.85 6.40
CA TYR A 220 7.78 2.65 7.84
C TYR A 220 7.55 1.18 8.22
N HIS A 221 6.68 0.47 7.47
CA HIS A 221 6.49 -0.98 7.65
C HIS A 221 7.80 -1.75 7.48
N MET A 222 8.60 -1.42 6.47
CA MET A 222 9.90 -2.06 6.24
C MET A 222 10.91 -1.77 7.35
N MET A 223 10.95 -0.54 7.88
CA MET A 223 11.81 -0.19 9.02
C MET A 223 11.47 -1.05 10.26
N VAL A 224 10.18 -1.17 10.58
CA VAL A 224 9.70 -2.01 11.69
C VAL A 224 10.03 -3.48 11.43
N LYS A 225 9.79 -3.98 10.21
CA LYS A 225 10.04 -5.37 9.83
C LYS A 225 11.50 -5.77 10.02
N VAL A 226 12.44 -4.93 9.59
CA VAL A 226 13.89 -5.20 9.75
C VAL A 226 14.28 -5.19 11.23
N LYS A 227 13.86 -4.19 12.02
CA LYS A 227 14.19 -4.16 13.46
C LYS A 227 13.70 -5.39 14.22
N CYS A 228 12.49 -5.88 13.92
CA CYS A 228 11.96 -7.10 14.52
C CYS A 228 12.75 -8.38 14.14
N SER A 229 13.51 -8.35 13.04
CA SER A 229 14.25 -9.51 12.54
C SER A 229 15.65 -9.67 13.15
N ILE A 230 16.21 -8.61 13.75
CA ILE A 230 17.62 -8.56 14.20
C ILE A 230 17.83 -9.11 15.63
N GLY A 231 16.77 -9.60 16.30
CA GLY A 231 16.94 -10.58 17.39
C GLY A 231 17.28 -10.06 18.79
N ASP A 232 17.71 -8.82 19.00
CA ASP A 232 18.26 -8.42 20.31
C ASP A 232 17.26 -8.01 21.41
N GLU A 233 15.97 -7.85 21.13
CA GLU A 233 14.97 -7.49 22.17
C GLU A 233 13.61 -8.13 21.91
N GLN A 234 13.60 -9.43 21.59
CA GLN A 234 12.37 -10.11 21.19
C GLN A 234 11.30 -10.21 22.30
N SER A 235 11.62 -10.06 23.59
CA SER A 235 10.59 -10.13 24.66
C SER A 235 9.84 -8.82 24.87
N ASP A 236 10.55 -7.68 24.87
CA ASP A 236 9.97 -6.38 25.22
C ASP A 236 9.33 -5.69 24.01
N ILE A 237 9.95 -5.76 22.83
CA ILE A 237 9.34 -5.26 21.59
C ILE A 237 8.08 -6.07 21.24
N ARG A 238 8.04 -7.38 21.51
CA ARG A 238 6.82 -8.20 21.26
C ARG A 238 5.65 -7.80 22.17
N LYS A 239 5.90 -7.49 23.45
CA LYS A 239 4.87 -6.92 24.33
C LYS A 239 4.41 -5.54 23.84
N LEU A 240 5.33 -4.67 23.41
CA LEU A 240 5.03 -3.33 22.89
C LEU A 240 4.27 -3.35 21.54
N VAL A 241 4.59 -4.27 20.63
CA VAL A 241 3.84 -4.47 19.36
C VAL A 241 2.42 -4.96 19.62
N SER A 242 2.23 -5.80 20.65
CA SER A 242 0.91 -6.35 21.00
C SER A 242 -0.02 -5.33 21.69
N GLN A 243 0.53 -4.33 22.37
CA GLN A 243 -0.23 -3.36 23.19
C GLN A 243 -0.74 -2.11 22.45
N GLU A 244 -0.60 -1.98 21.11
CA GLU A 244 -0.98 -0.77 20.33
C GLU A 244 -0.34 0.56 20.81
N CYS A 245 0.48 0.50 21.86
CA CYS A 245 1.26 1.58 22.42
C CYS A 245 2.76 1.36 22.13
N SER A 246 3.35 2.39 21.52
CA SER A 246 4.74 2.80 21.65
C SER A 246 5.91 2.00 21.05
N VAL A 247 5.74 1.25 19.96
CA VAL A 247 6.92 0.87 19.13
C VAL A 247 7.31 1.96 18.13
N GLY A 248 6.34 2.75 17.62
CA GLY A 248 6.61 3.82 16.66
C GLY A 248 7.64 4.85 17.18
N TYR A 249 7.59 5.15 18.48
CA TYR A 249 8.52 6.07 19.16
C TYR A 249 9.99 5.64 19.12
N LEU A 250 10.26 4.35 18.90
CA LEU A 250 11.61 3.79 18.89
C LEU A 250 12.15 3.55 17.47
N VAL A 251 11.35 3.76 16.42
CA VAL A 251 11.72 3.39 15.05
C VAL A 251 11.85 4.58 14.11
N TYR A 252 11.00 5.59 14.24
CA TYR A 252 10.96 6.75 13.35
C TYR A 252 10.58 8.02 14.10
N ARG A 253 11.07 9.17 13.64
CA ARG A 253 10.95 10.50 14.23
C ARG A 253 9.62 11.19 13.90
N SER A 254 9.04 10.94 12.73
CA SER A 254 7.71 11.40 12.34
C SER A 254 6.65 10.56 13.06
N LEU A 255 6.44 10.84 14.34
CA LEU A 255 5.54 10.05 15.19
C LEU A 255 4.07 10.20 14.80
N LEU A 256 3.69 11.40 14.35
CA LEU A 256 2.32 11.70 13.99
C LEU A 256 2.00 11.14 12.61
N PHE A 257 2.68 11.63 11.57
CA PHE A 257 2.43 11.16 10.22
C PHE A 257 2.89 9.71 10.02
N GLY A 258 4.08 9.33 10.46
CA GLY A 258 4.58 7.96 10.27
C GLY A 258 3.69 6.88 10.87
N ARG A 259 3.16 7.11 12.08
CA ARG A 259 2.18 6.20 12.70
C ARG A 259 0.88 6.15 11.91
N TYR A 260 0.35 7.30 11.51
CA TYR A 260 -0.91 7.36 10.76
C TYR A 260 -0.78 6.72 9.37
N ALA A 261 0.26 7.06 8.60
CA ALA A 261 0.56 6.47 7.29
C ALA A 261 0.70 4.95 7.36
N TYR A 262 1.40 4.44 8.38
CA TYR A 262 1.49 3.00 8.65
C TYR A 262 0.10 2.37 8.92
N HIS A 263 -0.75 3.03 9.71
CA HIS A 263 -2.11 2.56 9.98
C HIS A 263 -3.00 2.60 8.73
N VAL A 264 -2.92 3.64 7.90
CA VAL A 264 -3.63 3.75 6.61
C VAL A 264 -3.24 2.57 5.73
N ARG A 265 -1.94 2.34 5.50
CA ARG A 265 -1.43 1.20 4.73
C ARG A 265 -1.94 -0.14 5.28
N LYS A 266 -1.91 -0.33 6.61
CA LYS A 266 -2.40 -1.56 7.24
C LYS A 266 -3.91 -1.75 7.05
N ALA A 267 -4.71 -0.71 7.20
CA ALA A 267 -6.15 -0.77 7.04
C ALA A 267 -6.55 -1.15 5.61
N PHE A 268 -5.98 -0.50 4.59
CA PHE A 268 -6.27 -0.84 3.19
C PHE A 268 -5.82 -2.25 2.83
N ARG A 269 -4.68 -2.71 3.35
CA ARG A 269 -4.20 -4.07 3.14
C ARG A 269 -5.13 -5.14 3.73
N HIS A 270 -5.73 -4.86 4.88
CA HIS A 270 -6.57 -5.80 5.63
C HIS A 270 -8.07 -5.50 5.55
N LEU A 271 -8.47 -4.59 4.67
CA LEU A 271 -9.84 -4.06 4.59
C LEU A 271 -10.90 -5.17 4.42
N TYR A 272 -10.54 -6.23 3.69
CA TYR A 272 -11.39 -7.38 3.36
C TYR A 272 -11.02 -8.67 4.08
N ALA A 273 -10.24 -8.58 5.17
CA ALA A 273 -9.85 -9.72 6.00
C ALA A 273 -10.60 -9.69 7.34
N PRO A 274 -11.25 -10.80 7.74
CA PRO A 274 -11.87 -10.91 9.05
C PRO A 274 -10.78 -10.93 10.13
N SER A 275 -10.99 -10.16 11.19
CA SER A 275 -10.18 -10.23 12.42
C SER A 275 -10.94 -9.53 13.55
N ASP A 276 -10.61 -9.85 14.79
CA ASP A 276 -11.15 -9.17 15.97
C ASP A 276 -10.89 -7.65 15.95
N LYS A 277 -9.86 -7.21 15.20
CA LYS A 277 -9.49 -5.80 15.02
C LYS A 277 -10.19 -5.13 13.83
N ASN A 278 -10.93 -5.89 13.02
CA ASN A 278 -11.67 -5.42 11.86
C ASN A 278 -13.12 -5.94 11.85
N PRO A 279 -13.90 -5.76 12.94
CA PRO A 279 -15.32 -6.11 12.91
C PRO A 279 -16.09 -5.24 11.92
N VAL A 280 -17.28 -5.68 11.52
CA VAL A 280 -18.21 -4.86 10.72
C VAL A 280 -18.96 -3.92 11.66
N ARG A 281 -19.12 -2.67 11.24
CA ARG A 281 -19.98 -1.68 11.90
C ARG A 281 -21.05 -1.22 10.93
N THR A 282 -22.29 -1.16 11.39
CA THR A 282 -23.43 -0.72 10.60
C THR A 282 -23.77 0.71 10.94
N VAL A 283 -23.95 1.55 9.91
CA VAL A 283 -24.32 2.97 10.03
C VAL A 283 -25.41 3.23 9.00
N SER A 284 -26.62 3.57 9.45
CA SER A 284 -27.81 3.72 8.57
C SER A 284 -27.94 2.60 7.53
N GLY A 285 -27.81 1.34 7.95
CA GLY A 285 -27.92 0.16 7.09
C GLY A 285 -26.69 -0.15 6.22
N LEU A 286 -25.66 0.71 6.18
CA LEU A 286 -24.41 0.45 5.49
C LEU A 286 -23.42 -0.27 6.42
N ASN A 287 -23.01 -1.49 6.03
CA ASN A 287 -21.99 -2.28 6.71
C ASN A 287 -20.58 -1.88 6.26
N ILE A 288 -19.75 -1.42 7.20
CA ILE A 288 -18.43 -0.86 6.95
C ILE A 288 -17.38 -1.58 7.81
N PRO A 289 -16.23 -1.98 7.25
CA PRO A 289 -15.11 -2.50 8.03
C PRO A 289 -14.60 -1.48 9.06
N HIS A 290 -14.45 -1.90 10.31
CA HIS A 290 -13.98 -1.02 11.39
C HIS A 290 -12.57 -0.47 11.15
N SER A 291 -11.71 -1.22 10.45
CA SER A 291 -10.38 -0.74 10.05
C SER A 291 -10.43 0.57 9.26
N LEU A 292 -11.44 0.76 8.40
CA LEU A 292 -11.62 2.02 7.68
C LEU A 292 -12.15 3.11 8.60
N ILE A 293 -13.16 2.81 9.43
CA ILE A 293 -13.74 3.78 10.37
C ILE A 293 -12.66 4.36 11.28
N ARG A 294 -11.74 3.52 11.78
CA ARG A 294 -10.62 3.94 12.66
C ARG A 294 -9.68 4.97 12.03
N LEU A 295 -9.60 5.05 10.70
CA LEU A 295 -8.78 6.05 10.03
C LEU A 295 -9.44 7.43 9.97
N ASN A 296 -10.77 7.48 10.07
CA ASN A 296 -11.53 8.70 9.87
C ASN A 296 -11.69 9.47 11.20
N HIS A 297 -12.03 10.75 11.11
CA HIS A 297 -12.31 11.57 12.29
C HIS A 297 -13.50 11.04 13.10
N ARG A 298 -13.59 11.46 14.37
CA ARG A 298 -14.66 11.03 15.30
C ARG A 298 -16.08 11.31 14.81
N GLY A 299 -16.27 12.32 13.93
CA GLY A 299 -17.56 12.69 13.35
C GLY A 299 -17.95 11.94 12.07
N ILE A 300 -17.20 10.91 11.66
CA ILE A 300 -17.46 10.21 10.40
C ILE A 300 -18.84 9.55 10.35
N PHE A 301 -19.38 9.09 11.48
CA PHE A 301 -20.70 8.48 11.55
C PHE A 301 -21.80 9.46 11.10
N THR A 302 -21.85 10.64 11.70
CA THR A 302 -22.82 11.69 11.32
C THR A 302 -22.68 12.09 9.85
N LYS A 303 -21.43 12.15 9.34
CA LYS A 303 -21.18 12.43 7.92
C LYS A 303 -21.75 11.33 7.02
N ILE A 304 -21.56 10.06 7.37
CA ILE A 304 -22.10 8.92 6.62
C ILE A 304 -23.63 8.95 6.64
N GLU A 305 -24.24 9.12 7.82
CA GLU A 305 -25.70 9.20 7.98
C GLU A 305 -26.30 10.31 7.10
N HIS A 306 -25.70 11.50 7.16
CA HIS A 306 -26.11 12.62 6.31
C HIS A 306 -25.98 12.29 4.81
N CYS A 307 -24.86 11.70 4.38
CA CYS A 307 -24.66 11.33 2.98
C CYS A 307 -25.61 10.23 2.50
N ILE A 308 -25.98 9.29 3.37
CA ILE A 308 -26.97 8.24 3.06
C ILE A 308 -28.36 8.86 2.91
N ASN A 309 -28.79 9.69 3.87
CA ASN A 309 -30.09 10.36 3.83
C ASN A 309 -30.22 11.31 2.63
N ALA A 310 -29.11 11.87 2.16
CA ALA A 310 -29.06 12.73 0.97
C ALA A 310 -28.80 11.97 -0.35
N GLU A 311 -28.79 10.63 -0.34
CA GLU A 311 -28.51 9.76 -1.51
C GLU A 311 -27.17 10.07 -2.21
N LYS A 312 -26.19 10.56 -1.47
CA LYS A 312 -24.87 11.00 -1.97
C LYS A 312 -23.71 10.16 -1.43
N MET A 313 -24.01 9.02 -0.80
CA MET A 313 -22.98 8.16 -0.21
C MET A 313 -22.06 7.59 -1.30
N SER A 314 -20.76 7.82 -1.15
CA SER A 314 -19.73 7.30 -2.04
C SER A 314 -18.46 6.99 -1.26
N PHE A 315 -17.54 6.21 -1.85
CA PHE A 315 -16.28 5.88 -1.20
C PHE A 315 -15.42 7.13 -0.92
N ASN A 316 -15.58 8.15 -1.76
CA ASN A 316 -14.87 9.42 -1.63
C ASN A 316 -15.14 10.11 -0.28
N VAL A 317 -16.28 9.85 0.37
CA VAL A 317 -16.60 10.38 1.70
C VAL A 317 -15.52 10.01 2.73
N PHE A 318 -14.99 8.78 2.66
CA PHE A 318 -13.90 8.29 3.51
C PHE A 318 -12.54 8.82 3.05
N VAL A 319 -12.29 8.83 1.73
CA VAL A 319 -11.00 9.29 1.18
C VAL A 319 -10.74 10.75 1.55
N VAL A 320 -11.71 11.63 1.30
CA VAL A 320 -11.62 13.07 1.65
C VAL A 320 -11.28 13.27 3.12
N ASP A 321 -11.83 12.43 3.99
CA ASP A 321 -11.64 12.56 5.42
C ASP A 321 -10.26 12.08 5.90
N ILE A 322 -9.82 10.93 5.38
CA ILE A 322 -8.47 10.41 5.57
C ILE A 322 -7.43 11.41 5.05
N VAL A 323 -7.65 11.97 3.85
CA VAL A 323 -6.76 12.95 3.22
C VAL A 323 -6.72 14.25 3.99
N ARG A 324 -7.85 14.74 4.50
CA ARG A 324 -7.86 15.93 5.37
C ARG A 324 -7.00 15.71 6.62
N HIS A 325 -7.02 14.50 7.18
CA HIS A 325 -6.15 14.17 8.31
C HIS A 325 -4.68 14.12 7.88
N ILE A 326 -4.36 13.49 6.75
CA ILE A 326 -3.01 13.47 6.16
C ILE A 326 -2.48 14.89 5.98
N ASP A 327 -3.26 15.77 5.34
CA ASP A 327 -2.90 17.18 5.11
C ASP A 327 -2.58 17.88 6.44
N LYS A 328 -3.43 17.70 7.46
CA LYS A 328 -3.20 18.27 8.79
C LYS A 328 -1.89 17.79 9.42
N LEU A 329 -1.56 16.51 9.25
CA LEU A 329 -0.33 15.94 9.81
C LEU A 329 0.92 16.45 9.06
N LEU A 330 0.88 16.48 7.72
CA LEU A 330 2.00 16.95 6.91
C LEU A 330 2.24 18.46 7.04
N LEU A 331 1.19 19.25 7.26
CA LEU A 331 1.32 20.70 7.51
C LEU A 331 1.74 21.03 8.95
N HIS A 332 1.94 20.03 9.81
CA HIS A 332 2.45 20.28 11.15
C HIS A 332 3.91 20.79 11.08
N PRO A 333 4.28 21.80 11.90
CA PRO A 333 5.65 22.32 11.90
C PRO A 333 6.69 21.20 12.05
N ARG A 334 7.71 21.24 11.18
CA ARG A 334 8.86 20.31 11.13
C ARG A 334 8.53 18.87 10.70
N GLU A 335 7.29 18.53 10.38
CA GLU A 335 6.95 17.14 10.00
C GLU A 335 7.73 16.69 8.76
N GLU A 336 7.89 17.57 7.75
CA GLU A 336 8.72 17.29 6.58
C GLU A 336 10.16 16.90 6.96
N VAL A 337 10.77 17.65 7.88
CA VAL A 337 12.14 17.42 8.34
C VAL A 337 12.24 16.05 8.99
N TYR A 338 11.30 15.70 9.87
CA TYR A 338 11.29 14.40 10.53
C TYR A 338 11.13 13.25 9.54
N ILE A 339 10.28 13.39 8.52
CA ILE A 339 10.12 12.36 7.49
C ILE A 339 11.42 12.21 6.67
N ARG A 340 12.12 13.32 6.36
CA ARG A 340 13.43 13.26 5.67
C ARG A 340 14.51 12.55 6.50
N GLU A 341 14.52 12.77 7.81
CA GLU A 341 15.39 12.04 8.74
C GLU A 341 15.03 10.54 8.78
N ASP A 342 13.74 10.21 8.73
CA ASP A 342 13.27 8.82 8.66
C ASP A 342 13.64 8.14 7.35
N ILE A 343 13.59 8.84 6.21
CA ILE A 343 14.08 8.33 4.92
C ILE A 343 15.59 8.05 4.99
N SER A 344 16.35 8.91 5.66
CA SER A 344 17.79 8.71 5.89
C SER A 344 18.04 7.49 6.77
N THR A 345 17.23 7.31 7.81
CA THR A 345 17.26 6.13 8.68
C THR A 345 16.90 4.86 7.92
N TYR A 346 15.87 4.90 7.07
CA TYR A 346 15.50 3.82 6.16
C TYR A 346 16.67 3.42 5.26
N CYS A 347 17.41 4.40 4.73
CA CYS A 347 18.62 4.13 3.95
C CYS A 347 19.62 3.31 4.76
N ALA A 348 19.95 3.76 5.97
CA ALA A 348 20.97 3.16 6.84
C ALA A 348 20.62 1.75 7.34
N ILE A 349 19.35 1.49 7.66
CA ILE A 349 18.94 0.22 8.29
C ILE A 349 18.29 -0.75 7.30
N VAL A 350 17.71 -0.27 6.20
CA VAL A 350 17.02 -1.10 5.20
C VAL A 350 17.76 -1.12 3.87
N SER A 351 17.70 -0.06 3.07
CA SER A 351 18.04 -0.15 1.64
C SER A 351 19.54 -0.26 1.34
N SER A 352 20.42 0.16 2.27
CA SER A 352 21.88 -0.08 2.16
C SER A 352 22.27 -1.52 2.53
N ARG A 353 21.43 -2.22 3.30
CA ARG A 353 21.71 -3.55 3.84
C ARG A 353 21.02 -4.66 3.05
N TYR A 354 19.86 -4.38 2.47
CA TYR A 354 19.01 -5.37 1.81
C TYR A 354 18.57 -4.88 0.43
N SER A 355 18.76 -5.70 -0.59
CA SER A 355 18.27 -5.44 -1.96
C SER A 355 16.86 -5.99 -2.20
N THR A 356 16.49 -7.04 -1.45
CA THR A 356 15.23 -7.76 -1.61
C THR A 356 14.62 -8.12 -0.26
N MET A 357 13.32 -8.40 -0.26
CA MET A 357 12.55 -8.76 0.92
C MET A 357 11.55 -9.88 0.58
N GLY A 358 11.38 -10.83 1.50
CA GLY A 358 10.34 -11.85 1.40
C GLY A 358 8.94 -11.31 1.80
N PRO A 359 7.88 -12.12 1.61
CA PRO A 359 6.53 -11.71 1.94
C PRO A 359 6.38 -11.52 3.46
N ASP A 360 5.29 -10.89 3.90
CA ASP A 360 4.98 -10.93 5.33
C ASP A 360 4.43 -12.31 5.67
N ILE A 361 5.26 -13.14 6.31
CA ILE A 361 4.87 -14.45 6.80
C ILE A 361 4.08 -14.26 8.10
N ASP A 362 2.80 -14.52 8.03
CA ASP A 362 1.94 -14.68 9.20
C ASP A 362 1.97 -16.17 9.55
N SER A 363 2.50 -16.52 10.73
CA SER A 363 2.73 -17.93 11.10
C SER A 363 1.45 -18.76 11.21
N SER A 364 0.29 -18.12 11.14
CA SER A 364 -1.02 -18.74 11.01
C SER A 364 -1.21 -19.53 9.69
N TYR A 365 -0.34 -19.35 8.70
CA TYR A 365 -0.39 -20.03 7.39
C TYR A 365 0.63 -21.16 7.22
N HIS A 366 1.40 -21.51 8.25
CA HIS A 366 2.41 -22.58 8.19
C HIS A 366 1.85 -23.99 8.36
N ILE A 367 0.53 -24.17 8.23
CA ILE A 367 -0.06 -25.47 7.91
C ILE A 367 -0.46 -25.40 6.43
N LEU A 368 0.52 -25.46 5.55
CA LEU A 368 0.37 -25.70 4.11
C LEU A 368 1.32 -26.81 3.72
#